data_AF-A0A969D1N0-F1
#
_entry.id   AF-A0A969D1N0-F1
#
_cell.length_a   1.000
_cell.length_b   1.000
_cell.length_c   1.000
_cell.angle_alpha   90.00
_cell.angle_beta   90.00
_cell.angle_gamma   90.00
#
_symmetry.space_group_name_H-M   'P 1'
#
loop_
_entity.id
_entity.type
_entity.pdbx_description
1 polymer ?
#
loop_
_entity_poly.entity_id
_entity_poly.type
_entity_poly.pdbx_seq_one_letter_code
_entity_poly.pdbx_strand_id
1 'polypeptide(L)'
;MVTNPPKAILHSVLSWLSHEQSPAPLAVFRILFGLLMLASTLRFWAQGWISQLYIEPQFYFTYPGFHWVQPLGDPGMYLIFGLMALSALMITLGWFYRLFSVLFFLSFTYVELIDKTNYLNHYYFISLVAFLLIWLPAHRHFSLDVHGGRVSALCRVPRWAVGSLQLQLGLVYFFAGWAKVNSEWLLEAQPLAIWLPARSHLPLIGPLLTYKATAYAFAWFGALYDLSIPFFLCFRRTRPWAYLAVLAFHLTTAWLFPIGVFPYVMIFASLIFFSGQWHERLLAGLGAWLAPMARSLGASSRSTSLRGSTGLLILLGIHFVIQLAMPLRYLAYPGNLFWHEQGYRFSWRVMLMEKAGSSEFWCWML
;
A
#
# COMPACT_ATOMS: atom_id res chain seq x y z
N MET A 1 -34.52 32.20 -7.66
CA MET A 1 -33.55 31.70 -6.65
C MET A 1 -32.34 31.16 -7.39
N VAL A 2 -31.25 31.91 -7.43
CA VAL A 2 -30.01 31.49 -8.11
C VAL A 2 -29.31 30.48 -7.20
N THR A 3 -29.37 29.20 -7.53
CA THR A 3 -28.58 28.16 -6.86
C THR A 3 -27.12 28.46 -7.12
N ASN A 4 -26.36 28.73 -6.05
CA ASN A 4 -24.95 29.07 -6.14
C ASN A 4 -24.18 27.82 -6.64
N PRO A 5 -23.66 27.79 -7.88
CA PRO A 5 -23.19 26.56 -8.51
C PRO A 5 -22.12 25.77 -7.72
N PRO A 6 -21.18 26.40 -6.99
CA PRO A 6 -20.21 25.66 -6.17
C PRO A 6 -20.86 24.87 -5.03
N LYS A 7 -21.94 25.41 -4.44
CA LYS A 7 -22.66 24.74 -3.34
C LYS A 7 -23.41 23.50 -3.83
N ALA A 8 -23.95 23.56 -5.05
CA ALA A 8 -24.66 22.42 -5.66
C ALA A 8 -23.71 21.25 -5.97
N ILE A 9 -22.51 21.54 -6.50
CA ILE A 9 -21.49 20.51 -6.79
C ILE A 9 -21.02 19.85 -5.50
N LEU A 10 -20.66 20.66 -4.48
CA LEU A 10 -20.21 20.14 -3.18
C LEU A 10 -21.26 19.23 -2.54
N HIS A 11 -22.53 19.63 -2.56
CA HIS A 11 -23.63 18.82 -2.04
C HIS A 11 -23.78 17.49 -2.79
N SER A 12 -23.68 17.51 -4.12
CA SER A 12 -23.74 16.31 -4.96
C SER A 12 -22.60 15.33 -4.63
N VAL A 13 -21.37 15.83 -4.50
CA VAL A 13 -20.21 15.01 -4.14
C VAL A 13 -20.36 14.41 -2.74
N LEU A 14 -20.75 15.22 -1.74
CA LEU A 14 -20.94 14.74 -0.37
C LEU A 14 -22.07 13.70 -0.28
N SER A 15 -23.15 13.89 -1.04
CA SER A 15 -24.23 12.92 -1.16
C SER A 15 -23.73 11.60 -1.77
N TRP A 16 -22.97 11.67 -2.87
CA TRP A 16 -22.38 10.50 -3.51
C TRP A 16 -21.39 9.75 -2.60
N LEU A 17 -20.56 10.47 -1.84
CA LEU A 17 -19.62 9.90 -0.86
C LEU A 17 -20.32 9.27 0.35
N SER A 18 -21.50 9.77 0.70
CA SER A 18 -22.29 9.27 1.83
C SER A 18 -23.19 8.09 1.48
N HIS A 19 -23.31 7.76 0.19
CA HIS A 19 -24.13 6.63 -0.25
C HIS A 19 -23.67 5.33 0.42
N GLU A 20 -24.62 4.58 0.95
CA GLU A 20 -24.32 3.39 1.72
C GLU A 20 -23.99 2.18 0.86
N GLN A 21 -23.09 1.33 1.35
CA GLN A 21 -22.69 0.08 0.73
C GLN A 21 -22.27 -0.96 1.79
N SER A 22 -22.04 -2.20 1.35
CA SER A 22 -21.62 -3.29 2.24
C SER A 22 -20.27 -2.99 2.91
N PRO A 23 -20.10 -3.32 4.20
CA PRO A 23 -18.82 -3.23 4.91
C PRO A 23 -17.86 -4.39 4.58
N ALA A 24 -18.32 -5.44 3.90
CA ALA A 24 -17.53 -6.64 3.62
C ALA A 24 -16.18 -6.36 2.91
N PRO A 25 -16.06 -5.41 1.96
CA PRO A 25 -14.77 -5.05 1.38
C PRO A 25 -13.74 -4.57 2.41
N LEU A 26 -14.16 -3.79 3.42
CA LEU A 26 -13.27 -3.33 4.49
C LEU A 26 -12.82 -4.49 5.38
N ALA A 27 -13.72 -5.42 5.70
CA ALA A 27 -13.40 -6.58 6.54
C ALA A 27 -12.39 -7.51 5.84
N VAL A 28 -12.60 -7.82 4.56
CA VAL A 28 -11.65 -8.62 3.78
C VAL A 28 -10.31 -7.91 3.64
N PHE A 29 -10.31 -6.61 3.31
CA PHE A 29 -9.07 -5.83 3.21
C PHE A 29 -8.29 -5.82 4.53
N ARG A 30 -8.99 -5.63 5.66
CA ARG A 30 -8.39 -5.70 7.01
C ARG A 30 -7.70 -7.04 7.26
N ILE A 31 -8.37 -8.16 6.93
CA ILE A 31 -7.82 -9.51 7.11
C ILE A 31 -6.58 -9.70 6.22
N LEU A 32 -6.69 -9.40 4.93
CA LEU A 32 -5.59 -9.57 3.98
C LEU A 32 -4.39 -8.68 4.32
N PHE A 33 -4.64 -7.41 4.65
CA PHE A 33 -3.60 -6.48 5.09
C PHE A 33 -2.90 -7.01 6.35
N GLY A 34 -3.66 -7.38 7.38
CA GLY A 34 -3.08 -7.89 8.62
C GLY A 34 -2.27 -9.18 8.41
N LEU A 35 -2.75 -10.14 7.60
CA LEU A 35 -2.04 -11.38 7.29
C LEU A 35 -0.74 -11.11 6.52
N LEU A 36 -0.78 -10.23 5.51
CA LEU A 36 0.39 -9.86 4.74
C LEU A 36 1.43 -9.16 5.60
N MET A 37 0.99 -8.24 6.46
CA MET A 37 1.89 -7.53 7.36
C MET A 37 2.50 -8.48 8.39
N LEU A 38 1.71 -9.38 8.96
CA LEU A 38 2.21 -10.41 9.88
C LEU A 38 3.27 -11.29 9.19
N ALA A 39 2.95 -11.82 8.01
CA ALA A 39 3.89 -12.65 7.24
C ALA A 39 5.15 -11.88 6.87
N SER A 40 5.02 -10.61 6.46
CA SER A 40 6.15 -9.74 6.11
C SER A 40 7.04 -9.45 7.32
N THR A 41 6.46 -9.09 8.47
CA THR A 41 7.20 -8.82 9.71
C THR A 41 7.91 -10.07 10.22
N LEU A 42 7.24 -11.23 10.22
CA LEU A 42 7.86 -12.50 10.62
C LEU A 42 8.99 -12.92 9.65
N ARG A 43 8.80 -12.72 8.35
CA ARG A 43 9.85 -12.96 7.35
C ARG A 43 11.05 -12.03 7.57
N PHE A 44 10.80 -10.75 7.83
CA PHE A 44 11.85 -9.76 8.11
C PHE A 44 12.68 -10.18 9.34
N TRP A 45 12.00 -10.63 10.39
CA TRP A 45 12.65 -11.20 11.57
C TRP A 45 13.47 -12.44 11.21
N ALA A 46 12.87 -13.44 10.55
CA ALA A 46 13.51 -14.72 10.24
C ALA A 46 14.75 -14.58 9.34
N GLN A 47 14.82 -13.53 8.52
CA GLN A 47 15.97 -13.23 7.67
C GLN A 47 17.13 -12.53 8.42
N GLY A 48 16.98 -12.25 9.72
CA GLY A 48 17.99 -11.55 10.51
C GLY A 48 18.07 -10.05 10.20
N TRP A 49 17.14 -9.51 9.41
CA TRP A 49 17.18 -8.13 8.94
C TRP A 49 16.97 -7.09 10.04
N ILE A 50 16.40 -7.47 11.19
CA ILE A 50 16.31 -6.59 12.36
C ILE A 50 17.72 -6.22 12.84
N SER A 51 18.59 -7.21 12.99
CA SER A 51 19.98 -7.02 13.41
C SER A 51 20.78 -6.26 12.35
N GLN A 52 20.77 -6.79 11.12
CA GLN A 52 21.58 -6.30 10.02
C GLN A 52 21.26 -4.85 9.64
N LEU A 53 20.00 -4.42 9.77
CA LEU A 53 19.56 -3.10 9.30
C LEU A 53 19.34 -2.07 10.40
N TYR A 54 19.18 -2.47 11.68
CA TYR A 54 18.83 -1.54 12.76
C TYR A 54 19.63 -1.71 14.06
N ILE A 55 20.53 -2.68 14.14
CA ILE A 55 21.35 -2.91 15.34
C ILE A 55 22.84 -2.80 15.00
N GLU A 56 23.29 -3.56 14.01
CA GLU A 56 24.70 -3.60 13.58
C GLU A 56 25.21 -2.30 12.93
N PRO A 57 24.41 -1.57 12.11
CA PRO A 57 24.90 -0.36 11.48
C PRO A 57 25.33 0.71 12.50
N GLN A 58 26.51 1.29 12.26
CA GLN A 58 27.09 2.35 13.09
C GLN A 58 26.66 3.75 12.66
N PHE A 59 26.05 3.88 11.48
CA PHE A 59 25.58 5.15 10.93
C PHE A 59 24.25 4.95 10.21
N TYR A 60 23.28 5.83 10.50
CA TYR A 60 21.95 5.79 9.91
C TYR A 60 21.71 7.02 9.04
N PHE A 61 21.26 6.81 7.80
CA PHE A 61 20.96 7.91 6.90
C PHE A 61 19.54 8.44 7.16
N THR A 62 19.42 9.34 8.12
CA THR A 62 18.12 9.90 8.52
C THR A 62 17.49 10.82 7.46
N TYR A 63 16.18 11.00 7.56
CA TYR A 63 15.44 11.98 6.75
C TYR A 63 15.58 13.40 7.32
N PRO A 64 15.58 14.45 6.47
CA PRO A 64 15.51 15.83 6.96
C PRO A 64 14.33 16.03 7.92
N GLY A 65 14.59 16.59 9.10
CA GLY A 65 13.59 16.76 10.17
C GLY A 65 13.38 15.56 11.11
N PHE A 66 13.98 14.40 10.81
CA PHE A 66 13.87 13.16 11.60
C PHE A 66 15.21 12.66 12.13
N HIS A 67 16.21 13.54 12.26
CA HIS A 67 17.53 13.19 12.82
C HIS A 67 17.46 12.63 14.26
N TRP A 68 16.40 12.97 14.99
CA TRP A 68 16.14 12.49 16.35
C TRP A 68 15.54 11.07 16.40
N VAL A 69 15.11 10.51 15.26
CA VAL A 69 14.61 9.13 15.19
C VAL A 69 15.82 8.20 15.10
N GLN A 70 16.07 7.45 16.16
CA GLN A 70 17.21 6.53 16.30
C GLN A 70 16.70 5.15 16.75
N PRO A 71 17.40 4.06 16.40
CA PRO A 71 17.03 2.73 16.86
C PRO A 71 17.11 2.62 18.40
N LEU A 72 16.24 1.79 19.00
CA LEU A 72 16.16 1.62 20.46
C LEU A 72 17.18 0.60 21.02
N GLY A 73 18.28 0.36 20.30
CA GLY A 73 19.23 -0.72 20.60
C GLY A 73 18.63 -2.12 20.40
N ASP A 74 19.44 -3.15 20.68
CA ASP A 74 19.11 -4.55 20.36
C ASP A 74 17.75 -5.02 20.92
N PRO A 75 17.51 -5.06 22.25
CA PRO A 75 16.23 -5.53 22.78
C PRO A 75 15.06 -4.63 22.37
N GLY A 76 15.31 -3.33 22.20
CA GLY A 76 14.28 -2.37 21.80
C GLY A 76 13.78 -2.61 20.38
N MET A 77 14.68 -2.91 19.44
CA MET A 77 14.28 -3.18 18.06
C MET A 77 13.48 -4.49 17.94
N TYR A 78 13.89 -5.57 18.62
CA TYR A 78 13.09 -6.81 18.64
C TYR A 78 11.72 -6.62 19.31
N LEU A 79 11.63 -5.81 20.36
CA LEU A 79 10.34 -5.47 20.99
C LEU A 79 9.41 -4.73 20.02
N ILE A 80 9.93 -3.76 19.25
CA ILE A 80 9.15 -3.02 18.25
C ILE A 80 8.63 -3.94 17.15
N PHE A 81 9.46 -4.85 16.64
CA PHE A 81 9.03 -5.84 15.64
C PHE A 81 8.03 -6.85 16.22
N GLY A 82 8.18 -7.25 17.48
CA GLY A 82 7.21 -8.08 18.19
C GLY A 82 5.86 -7.40 18.34
N LEU A 83 5.87 -6.12 18.72
CA LEU A 83 4.66 -5.27 18.79
C LEU A 83 4.01 -5.13 17.41
N MET A 84 4.79 -4.97 16.34
CA MET A 84 4.30 -4.87 14.97
C MET A 84 3.62 -6.18 14.53
N ALA A 85 4.23 -7.34 14.79
CA ALA A 85 3.65 -8.65 14.50
C ALA A 85 2.36 -8.88 15.28
N LEU A 86 2.36 -8.61 16.59
CA LEU A 86 1.16 -8.68 17.41
C LEU A 86 0.06 -7.76 16.88
N SER A 87 0.41 -6.53 16.52
CA SER A 87 -0.55 -5.56 15.99
C SER A 87 -1.15 -6.03 14.67
N ALA A 88 -0.35 -6.60 13.76
CA ALA A 88 -0.83 -7.17 12.51
C ALA A 88 -1.78 -8.36 12.72
N LEU A 89 -1.49 -9.23 13.69
CA LEU A 89 -2.39 -10.32 14.10
C LEU A 89 -3.70 -9.78 14.66
N MET A 90 -3.64 -8.81 15.58
CA MET A 90 -4.83 -8.20 16.18
C MET A 90 -5.69 -7.44 15.14
N ILE A 91 -5.05 -6.78 14.17
CA ILE A 91 -5.73 -6.19 13.01
C ILE A 91 -6.42 -7.28 12.19
N THR A 92 -5.77 -8.43 11.94
CA THR A 92 -6.33 -9.57 11.20
C THR A 92 -7.55 -10.19 11.87
N LEU A 93 -7.52 -10.32 13.19
CA LEU A 93 -8.64 -10.83 13.97
C LEU A 93 -9.73 -9.77 14.19
N GLY A 94 -9.34 -8.50 14.13
CA GLY A 94 -10.20 -7.36 14.42
C GLY A 94 -10.56 -7.36 15.90
N TRP A 95 -9.54 -7.57 16.74
CA TRP A 95 -9.65 -7.58 18.19
C TRP A 95 -8.85 -6.40 18.75
N PHE A 96 -9.48 -5.52 19.53
CA PHE A 96 -8.93 -4.22 19.90
C PHE A 96 -8.42 -3.43 18.69
N TYR A 97 -9.16 -3.51 17.58
CA TYR A 97 -8.69 -3.08 16.27
C TYR A 97 -8.19 -1.64 16.25
N ARG A 98 -8.90 -0.72 16.90
CA ARG A 98 -8.53 0.72 16.91
C ARG A 98 -7.16 0.93 17.55
N LEU A 99 -6.93 0.30 18.69
CA LEU A 99 -5.65 0.37 19.42
C LEU A 99 -4.53 -0.21 18.57
N PHE A 100 -4.68 -1.44 18.08
CA PHE A 100 -3.63 -2.10 17.31
C PHE A 100 -3.41 -1.51 15.91
N SER A 101 -4.41 -0.85 15.31
CA SER A 101 -4.18 -0.06 14.09
C SER A 101 -3.27 1.13 14.34
N VAL A 102 -3.45 1.82 15.48
CA VAL A 102 -2.56 2.92 15.90
C VAL A 102 -1.17 2.40 16.22
N LEU A 103 -1.06 1.33 17.01
CA LEU A 103 0.24 0.73 17.38
C LEU A 103 1.01 0.21 16.17
N PHE A 104 0.32 -0.41 15.19
CA PHE A 104 0.93 -0.81 13.93
C PHE A 104 1.42 0.40 13.13
N PHE A 105 0.58 1.43 12.97
CA PHE A 105 0.96 2.65 12.24
C PHE A 105 2.19 3.31 12.86
N LEU A 106 2.21 3.47 14.19
CA LEU A 106 3.33 4.10 14.89
C LEU A 106 4.59 3.24 14.82
N SER A 107 4.51 1.94 15.10
CA SER A 107 5.69 1.06 15.08
C SER A 107 6.26 0.90 13.67
N PHE A 108 5.42 0.67 12.66
CA PHE A 108 5.87 0.54 11.27
C PHE A 108 6.47 1.85 10.74
N THR A 109 5.79 2.99 10.96
CA THR A 109 6.29 4.29 10.48
C THR A 109 7.55 4.73 11.23
N TYR A 110 7.67 4.40 12.51
CA TYR A 110 8.91 4.62 13.27
C TYR A 110 10.09 3.89 12.63
N VAL A 111 9.96 2.59 12.36
CA VAL A 111 11.02 1.78 11.73
C VAL A 111 11.42 2.36 10.38
N GLU A 112 10.45 2.76 9.55
CA GLU A 112 10.71 3.40 8.24
C GLU A 112 11.45 4.74 8.31
N LEU A 113 11.32 5.47 9.41
CA LEU A 113 11.94 6.78 9.60
C LEU A 113 13.38 6.71 10.12
N ILE A 114 13.82 5.54 10.62
CA ILE A 114 15.19 5.36 11.16
C ILE A 114 16.23 5.56 10.06
N ASP A 115 16.07 4.90 8.91
CA ASP A 115 17.06 4.92 7.85
C ASP A 115 16.43 4.98 6.45
N LYS A 116 16.78 6.03 5.69
CA LYS A 116 16.31 6.24 4.32
C LYS A 116 16.89 5.27 3.30
N THR A 117 17.95 4.52 3.63
CA THR A 117 18.52 3.47 2.76
C THR A 117 17.62 2.26 2.65
N ASN A 118 16.82 2.00 3.70
CA ASN A 118 15.82 0.92 3.71
C ASN A 118 14.49 1.32 3.04
N TYR A 119 14.38 2.56 2.54
CA TYR A 119 13.17 3.09 1.93
C TYR A 119 12.68 2.26 0.75
N LEU A 120 11.42 1.85 0.79
CA LEU A 120 10.70 1.31 -0.35
C LEU A 120 9.35 2.02 -0.49
N ASN A 121 8.92 2.35 -1.71
CA ASN A 121 7.62 3.00 -1.95
C ASN A 121 6.45 2.19 -1.34
N HIS A 122 6.55 0.88 -1.29
CA HIS A 122 5.49 0.04 -0.75
C HIS A 122 5.42 0.06 0.78
N TYR A 123 6.54 0.31 1.46
CA TYR A 123 6.52 0.57 2.90
C TYR A 123 5.86 1.90 3.21
N TYR A 124 6.14 2.94 2.42
CA TYR A 124 5.37 4.19 2.50
C TYR A 124 3.87 3.95 2.30
N PHE A 125 3.48 3.17 1.29
CA PHE A 125 2.08 2.79 1.09
C PHE A 125 1.48 2.07 2.32
N ILE A 126 2.20 1.16 2.95
CA ILE A 126 1.76 0.46 4.16
C ILE A 126 1.52 1.45 5.31
N SER A 127 2.41 2.42 5.54
CA SER A 127 2.18 3.48 6.54
C SER A 127 0.89 4.27 6.25
N LEU A 128 0.64 4.64 4.99
CA LEU A 128 -0.58 5.38 4.62
C LEU A 128 -1.85 4.53 4.80
N VAL A 129 -1.81 3.25 4.43
CA VAL A 129 -2.93 2.34 4.63
C VAL A 129 -3.18 2.11 6.12
N ALA A 130 -2.13 1.90 6.91
CA ALA A 130 -2.24 1.78 8.36
C ALA A 130 -2.87 3.03 8.98
N PHE A 131 -2.44 4.22 8.55
CA PHE A 131 -3.05 5.49 8.96
C PHE A 131 -4.54 5.54 8.60
N LEU A 132 -4.93 5.18 7.38
CA LEU A 132 -6.33 5.14 6.97
C LEU A 132 -7.15 4.15 7.83
N LEU A 133 -6.60 2.95 8.10
CA LEU A 133 -7.25 1.93 8.91
C LEU A 133 -7.55 2.39 10.35
N ILE A 134 -6.74 3.29 10.93
CA ILE A 134 -7.06 3.90 12.24
C ILE A 134 -8.47 4.48 12.25
N TRP A 135 -8.90 5.07 11.13
CA TRP A 135 -10.16 5.79 11.01
C TRP A 135 -11.31 4.95 10.43
N LEU A 136 -11.01 3.94 9.62
CA LEU A 136 -12.02 3.10 8.99
C LEU A 136 -12.70 2.11 9.96
N PRO A 137 -14.02 1.87 9.85
CA PRO A 137 -14.73 0.95 10.74
C PRO A 137 -14.61 -0.53 10.32
N ALA A 138 -13.42 -0.96 9.87
CA ALA A 138 -13.23 -2.30 9.28
C ALA A 138 -13.42 -3.46 10.27
N HIS A 139 -13.31 -3.19 11.57
CA HIS A 139 -13.59 -4.13 12.65
C HIS A 139 -15.06 -4.23 13.02
N ARG A 140 -15.95 -3.40 12.48
CA ARG A 140 -17.39 -3.48 12.80
C ARG A 140 -18.14 -4.48 11.92
N HIS A 141 -17.41 -5.36 11.22
CA HIS A 141 -17.95 -6.46 10.43
C HIS A 141 -16.95 -7.61 10.40
N PHE A 142 -17.42 -8.85 10.57
CA PHE A 142 -16.62 -10.09 10.58
C PHE A 142 -15.33 -9.96 11.43
N SER A 143 -15.47 -9.79 12.75
CA SER A 143 -14.33 -9.55 13.66
C SER A 143 -14.59 -10.09 15.07
N LEU A 144 -13.52 -10.23 15.85
CA LEU A 144 -13.63 -10.57 17.28
C LEU A 144 -14.15 -9.41 18.15
N ASP A 145 -13.99 -8.15 17.74
CA ASP A 145 -14.60 -7.01 18.44
C ASP A 145 -16.13 -7.05 18.37
N VAL A 146 -16.69 -7.46 17.23
CA VAL A 146 -18.15 -7.67 17.09
C VAL A 146 -18.57 -8.94 17.83
N HIS A 147 -17.87 -10.05 17.64
CA HIS A 147 -18.21 -11.33 18.28
C HIS A 147 -18.17 -11.24 19.81
N GLY A 148 -17.17 -10.55 20.36
CA GLY A 148 -17.02 -10.30 21.79
C GLY A 148 -17.87 -9.16 22.34
N GLY A 149 -18.81 -8.60 21.57
CA GLY A 149 -19.74 -7.56 22.02
C GLY A 149 -19.12 -6.19 22.34
N ARG A 150 -17.85 -5.95 21.98
CA ARG A 150 -17.15 -4.67 22.24
C ARG A 150 -17.69 -3.53 21.38
N VAL A 151 -18.15 -3.86 20.17
CA VAL A 151 -18.74 -2.91 19.23
C VAL A 151 -19.95 -3.51 18.54
N SER A 152 -20.94 -2.68 18.17
CA SER A 152 -22.07 -3.15 17.39
C SER A 152 -21.68 -3.39 15.93
N ALA A 153 -22.19 -4.48 15.34
CA ALA A 153 -22.01 -4.77 13.92
C ALA A 153 -22.62 -3.68 13.03
N LEU A 154 -21.98 -3.41 11.89
CA LEU A 154 -22.53 -2.60 10.81
C LEU A 154 -23.03 -3.49 9.70
N CYS A 155 -24.20 -3.15 9.16
CA CYS A 155 -24.71 -3.72 7.90
C CYS A 155 -24.34 -2.85 6.69
N ARG A 156 -24.04 -1.56 6.93
CA ARG A 156 -23.76 -0.57 5.91
C ARG A 156 -22.69 0.41 6.35
N VAL A 157 -21.87 0.84 5.40
CA VAL A 157 -20.86 1.90 5.54
C VAL A 157 -21.00 2.91 4.42
N PRO A 158 -20.63 4.18 4.64
CA PRO A 158 -20.66 5.19 3.60
C PRO A 158 -19.58 4.90 2.55
N ARG A 159 -19.84 5.29 1.29
CA ARG A 159 -18.97 5.01 0.14
C ARG A 159 -17.54 5.46 0.34
N TRP A 160 -17.34 6.63 0.96
CA TRP A 160 -16.00 7.17 1.24
C TRP A 160 -15.12 6.22 2.05
N ALA A 161 -15.68 5.35 2.89
CA ALA A 161 -14.89 4.46 3.74
C ALA A 161 -14.11 3.40 2.93
N VAL A 162 -14.74 2.80 1.91
CA VAL A 162 -14.05 1.91 0.96
C VAL A 162 -13.32 2.76 -0.09
N GLY A 163 -13.94 3.86 -0.51
CA GLY A 163 -13.43 4.76 -1.53
C GLY A 163 -12.08 5.37 -1.17
N SER A 164 -11.78 5.60 0.11
CA SER A 164 -10.47 6.11 0.55
C SER A 164 -9.33 5.12 0.25
N LEU A 165 -9.55 3.82 0.48
CA LEU A 165 -8.56 2.80 0.14
C LEU A 165 -8.40 2.63 -1.38
N GLN A 166 -9.52 2.67 -2.11
CA GLN A 166 -9.53 2.64 -3.58
C GLN A 166 -8.78 3.85 -4.16
N LEU A 167 -9.02 5.05 -3.63
CA LEU A 167 -8.35 6.28 -4.04
C LEU A 167 -6.86 6.21 -3.72
N GLN A 168 -6.48 5.82 -2.50
CA GLN A 168 -5.07 5.69 -2.12
C GLN A 168 -4.33 4.73 -3.06
N LEU A 169 -4.91 3.57 -3.35
CA LEU A 169 -4.33 2.59 -4.28
C LEU A 169 -4.28 3.12 -5.72
N GLY A 170 -5.32 3.83 -6.15
CA GLY A 170 -5.36 4.48 -7.45
C GLY A 170 -4.30 5.56 -7.63
N LEU A 171 -4.03 6.37 -6.59
CA LEU A 171 -2.96 7.37 -6.61
C LEU A 171 -1.58 6.73 -6.76
N VAL A 172 -1.34 5.60 -6.07
CA VAL A 172 -0.07 4.86 -6.21
C VAL A 172 0.14 4.44 -7.67
N TYR A 173 -0.84 3.78 -8.29
CA TYR A 173 -0.74 3.37 -9.69
C TYR A 173 -0.59 4.57 -10.62
N PHE A 174 -1.47 5.57 -10.50
CA PHE A 174 -1.45 6.73 -11.38
C PHE A 174 -0.10 7.46 -11.34
N PHE A 175 0.44 7.72 -10.15
CA PHE A 175 1.73 8.40 -10.04
C PHE A 175 2.93 7.52 -10.39
N ALA A 176 2.84 6.20 -10.18
CA ALA A 176 3.85 5.27 -10.68
C ALA A 176 3.92 5.26 -12.22
N GLY A 177 2.77 5.42 -12.89
CA GLY A 177 2.66 5.58 -14.33
C GLY A 177 3.09 6.97 -14.79
N TRP A 178 2.65 8.04 -14.12
CA TRP A 178 3.07 9.41 -14.38
C TRP A 178 4.59 9.55 -14.37
N ALA A 179 5.24 8.94 -13.38
CA ALA A 179 6.68 9.00 -13.26
C ALA A 179 7.44 8.29 -14.40
N LYS A 180 6.77 7.37 -15.12
CA LYS A 180 7.28 6.69 -16.32
C LYS A 180 7.06 7.49 -17.61
N VAL A 181 6.31 8.59 -17.57
CA VAL A 181 6.11 9.47 -18.73
C VAL A 181 7.29 10.44 -18.84
N ASN A 182 8.43 9.92 -19.28
CA ASN A 182 9.66 10.68 -19.54
C ASN A 182 10.45 10.05 -20.70
N SER A 183 11.43 10.78 -21.22
CA SER A 183 12.27 10.37 -22.36
C SER A 183 13.03 9.09 -22.09
N GLU A 184 13.69 8.99 -20.94
CA GLU A 184 14.56 7.89 -20.56
C GLU A 184 13.76 6.58 -20.50
N TRP A 185 12.54 6.63 -19.96
CA TRP A 185 11.66 5.47 -19.89
C TRP A 185 11.04 5.11 -21.25
N LEU A 186 10.38 6.05 -21.93
CA LEU A 186 9.57 5.73 -23.11
C LEU A 186 10.38 5.68 -24.42
N LEU A 187 11.40 6.53 -24.55
CA LEU A 187 12.18 6.68 -25.79
C LEU A 187 13.53 5.96 -25.72
N GLU A 188 14.09 5.77 -24.53
CA GLU A 188 15.35 5.04 -24.36
C GLU A 188 15.18 3.63 -23.76
N ALA A 189 13.97 3.30 -23.27
CA ALA A 189 13.66 2.06 -22.57
C ALA A 189 14.56 1.81 -21.35
N GLN A 190 15.07 2.86 -20.71
CA GLN A 190 15.90 2.76 -19.52
C GLN A 190 15.06 2.85 -18.25
N PRO A 191 15.43 2.12 -17.18
CA PRO A 191 16.57 1.20 -17.08
C PRO A 191 16.28 -0.24 -17.57
N LEU A 192 15.11 -0.51 -18.15
CA LEU A 192 14.69 -1.87 -18.57
C LEU A 192 15.64 -2.51 -19.59
N ALA A 193 16.23 -1.72 -20.49
CA ALA A 193 17.22 -2.18 -21.47
C ALA A 193 18.51 -2.69 -20.82
N ILE A 194 18.81 -2.31 -19.57
CA ILE A 194 19.92 -2.83 -18.77
C ILE A 194 19.47 -4.03 -17.94
N TRP A 195 18.30 -3.92 -17.29
CA TRP A 195 17.86 -4.93 -16.33
C TRP A 195 17.36 -6.24 -16.95
N LEU A 196 16.63 -6.18 -18.06
CA LEU A 196 16.05 -7.38 -18.66
C LEU A 196 17.12 -8.36 -19.17
N PRO A 197 18.21 -7.93 -19.85
CA PRO A 197 19.28 -8.84 -20.26
C PRO A 197 19.96 -9.59 -19.10
N ALA A 198 20.01 -9.02 -17.88
CA ALA A 198 20.54 -9.69 -16.69
C ALA A 198 19.70 -10.93 -16.27
N ARG A 199 18.47 -11.06 -16.80
CA ARG A 199 17.57 -12.21 -16.61
C ARG A 199 17.56 -13.17 -17.80
N SER A 200 18.53 -13.08 -18.70
CA SER A 200 18.67 -13.95 -19.88
C SER A 200 18.84 -15.44 -19.55
N HIS A 201 19.19 -15.79 -18.32
CA HIS A 201 19.30 -17.17 -17.84
C HIS A 201 17.93 -17.84 -17.57
N LEU A 202 16.82 -17.10 -17.57
CA LEU A 202 15.51 -17.67 -17.28
C LEU A 202 15.05 -18.63 -18.39
N PRO A 203 14.49 -19.80 -18.03
CA PRO A 203 14.00 -20.74 -19.03
C PRO A 203 12.85 -20.12 -19.83
N LEU A 204 12.76 -20.49 -21.11
CA LEU A 204 11.75 -20.07 -22.09
C LEU A 204 11.81 -18.59 -22.51
N ILE A 205 11.85 -17.67 -21.54
CA ILE A 205 11.76 -16.22 -21.83
C ILE A 205 13.11 -15.51 -21.88
N GLY A 206 14.17 -16.08 -21.29
CA GLY A 206 15.49 -15.46 -21.19
C GLY A 206 16.04 -14.91 -22.52
N PRO A 207 15.99 -15.68 -23.63
CA PRO A 207 16.41 -15.18 -24.94
C PRO A 207 15.58 -14.00 -25.46
N LEU A 208 14.31 -13.88 -25.07
CA LEU A 208 13.48 -12.74 -25.46
C LEU A 208 13.88 -11.47 -24.70
N LEU A 209 14.35 -11.61 -23.45
CA LEU A 209 14.71 -10.48 -22.58
C LEU A 209 15.98 -9.74 -23.02
N THR A 210 16.78 -10.31 -23.92
CA THR A 210 17.99 -9.67 -24.45
C THR A 210 17.70 -8.69 -25.59
N TYR A 211 16.53 -8.79 -26.24
CA TYR A 211 16.17 -7.87 -27.31
C TYR A 211 15.77 -6.50 -26.78
N LYS A 212 16.34 -5.44 -27.36
CA LYS A 212 15.95 -4.06 -27.04
C LYS A 212 14.46 -3.79 -27.29
N ALA A 213 13.85 -4.45 -28.28
CA ALA A 213 12.42 -4.37 -28.54
C ALA A 213 11.57 -4.83 -27.34
N THR A 214 12.03 -5.85 -26.61
CA THR A 214 11.38 -6.33 -25.38
C THR A 214 11.43 -5.27 -24.28
N ALA A 215 12.56 -4.57 -24.13
CA ALA A 215 12.66 -3.46 -23.19
C ALA A 215 11.68 -2.32 -23.52
N TYR A 216 11.54 -1.94 -24.79
CA TYR A 216 10.54 -0.96 -25.21
C TYR A 216 9.11 -1.43 -24.94
N ALA A 217 8.79 -2.70 -25.24
CA ALA A 217 7.48 -3.26 -24.96
C ALA A 217 7.15 -3.19 -23.46
N PHE A 218 8.10 -3.57 -22.59
CA PHE A 218 7.94 -3.47 -21.14
C PHE A 218 7.79 -2.03 -20.66
N ALA A 219 8.56 -1.09 -21.24
CA ALA A 219 8.51 0.32 -20.86
C ALA A 219 7.14 0.93 -21.16
N TRP A 220 6.68 0.83 -22.41
CA TRP A 220 5.39 1.37 -22.84
C TRP A 220 4.22 0.67 -22.15
N PHE A 221 4.26 -0.66 -22.06
CA PHE A 221 3.24 -1.43 -21.35
C PHE A 221 3.18 -1.04 -19.87
N GLY A 222 4.31 -0.97 -19.18
CA GLY A 222 4.37 -0.60 -17.77
C GLY A 222 3.82 0.80 -17.49
N ALA A 223 4.13 1.78 -18.33
CA ALA A 223 3.59 3.14 -18.20
C ALA A 223 2.08 3.19 -18.44
N LEU A 224 1.60 2.59 -19.53
CA LEU A 224 0.18 2.55 -19.87
C LEU A 224 -0.63 1.77 -18.84
N TYR A 225 -0.11 0.63 -18.39
CA TYR A 225 -0.73 -0.20 -17.37
C TYR A 225 -0.92 0.60 -16.08
N ASP A 226 0.13 1.21 -15.54
CA ASP A 226 0.06 1.96 -14.28
C ASP A 226 -0.90 3.16 -14.37
N LEU A 227 -0.89 3.88 -15.50
CA LEU A 227 -1.79 5.02 -15.72
C LEU A 227 -3.26 4.61 -15.84
N SER A 228 -3.57 3.40 -16.31
CA SER A 228 -4.93 3.01 -16.71
C SER A 228 -5.60 2.01 -15.78
N ILE A 229 -4.84 1.16 -15.11
CA ILE A 229 -5.36 0.04 -14.32
C ILE A 229 -6.36 0.45 -13.21
N PRO A 230 -6.18 1.54 -12.43
CA PRO A 230 -7.16 1.89 -11.40
C PRO A 230 -8.52 2.25 -12.00
N PHE A 231 -8.55 2.86 -13.18
CA PHE A 231 -9.80 3.20 -13.87
C PHE A 231 -10.52 1.93 -14.33
N PHE A 232 -9.80 0.98 -14.93
CA PHE A 232 -10.39 -0.30 -15.37
C PHE A 232 -10.88 -1.17 -14.21
N LEU A 233 -10.27 -1.09 -13.02
CA LEU A 233 -10.74 -1.79 -11.81
C LEU A 233 -12.05 -1.19 -11.27
N CYS A 234 -12.24 0.13 -11.38
CA CYS A 234 -13.47 0.80 -10.97
C CYS A 234 -14.70 0.32 -11.77
N PHE A 235 -14.54 0.11 -13.08
CA PHE A 235 -15.65 -0.31 -13.96
C PHE A 235 -15.98 -1.80 -13.82
N ARG A 236 -17.23 -2.10 -13.44
CA ARG A 236 -17.70 -3.49 -13.17
C ARG A 236 -17.46 -4.46 -14.33
N ARG A 237 -17.60 -4.01 -15.59
CA ARG A 237 -17.46 -4.87 -16.77
C ARG A 237 -16.00 -5.25 -17.06
N THR A 238 -15.07 -4.33 -16.86
CA THR A 238 -13.64 -4.54 -17.12
C THR A 238 -12.91 -5.13 -15.93
N ARG A 239 -13.43 -4.96 -14.71
CA ARG A 239 -12.79 -5.39 -13.46
C ARG A 239 -12.18 -6.80 -13.45
N PRO A 240 -12.86 -7.89 -13.87
CA PRO A 240 -12.24 -9.22 -13.84
C PRO A 240 -11.01 -9.31 -14.76
N TRP A 241 -11.08 -8.70 -15.95
CA TRP A 241 -9.96 -8.64 -16.90
C TRP A 241 -8.84 -7.73 -16.40
N ALA A 242 -9.20 -6.60 -15.80
CA ALA A 242 -8.26 -5.71 -15.14
C ALA A 242 -7.53 -6.42 -13.99
N TYR A 243 -8.25 -7.17 -13.16
CA TYR A 243 -7.64 -7.95 -12.08
C TYR A 243 -6.74 -9.08 -12.60
N LEU A 244 -7.10 -9.72 -13.71
CA LEU A 244 -6.20 -10.66 -14.39
C LEU A 244 -4.89 -9.97 -14.83
N ALA A 245 -4.99 -8.75 -15.37
CA ALA A 245 -3.81 -7.94 -15.69
C ALA A 245 -3.01 -7.56 -14.44
N VAL A 246 -3.66 -7.26 -13.31
CA VAL A 246 -3.00 -7.05 -12.00
C VAL A 246 -2.18 -8.28 -11.59
N LEU A 247 -2.77 -9.47 -11.68
CA LEU A 247 -2.07 -10.71 -11.37
C LEU A 247 -0.87 -10.90 -12.30
N ALA A 248 -1.07 -10.80 -13.62
CA ALA A 248 0.00 -11.00 -14.60
C ALA A 248 1.14 -10.00 -14.39
N PHE A 249 0.84 -8.70 -14.30
CA PHE A 249 1.83 -7.65 -14.11
C PHE A 249 2.65 -7.84 -12.83
N HIS A 250 1.99 -8.06 -11.70
CA HIS A 250 2.68 -8.20 -10.41
C HIS A 250 3.45 -9.51 -10.29
N LEU A 251 2.92 -10.62 -10.82
CA LEU A 251 3.67 -11.89 -10.82
C LEU A 251 4.89 -11.83 -11.77
N THR A 252 4.76 -11.21 -12.95
CA THR A 252 5.89 -11.00 -13.85
C THR A 252 6.95 -10.09 -13.22
N THR A 253 6.55 -9.00 -12.58
CA THR A 253 7.50 -8.12 -11.89
C THR A 253 8.14 -8.79 -10.68
N ALA A 254 7.40 -9.59 -9.91
CA ALA A 254 7.97 -10.41 -8.82
C ALA A 254 9.01 -11.41 -9.31
N TRP A 255 8.77 -12.01 -10.48
CA TRP A 255 9.67 -13.00 -11.06
C TRP A 255 10.94 -12.36 -11.62
N LEU A 256 10.83 -11.19 -12.27
CA LEU A 256 11.94 -10.52 -12.92
C LEU A 256 12.75 -9.61 -11.98
N PHE A 257 12.11 -9.02 -10.98
CA PHE A 257 12.70 -7.97 -10.16
C PHE A 257 12.56 -8.29 -8.66
N PRO A 258 13.65 -8.19 -7.87
CA PRO A 258 13.64 -8.47 -6.44
C PRO A 258 13.06 -7.30 -5.64
N ILE A 259 11.77 -7.00 -5.82
CA ILE A 259 11.09 -5.83 -5.24
C ILE A 259 10.33 -6.12 -3.94
N GLY A 260 10.73 -7.19 -3.25
CA GLY A 260 10.21 -7.56 -1.93
C GLY A 260 8.74 -7.99 -1.94
N VAL A 261 7.98 -7.55 -0.94
CA VAL A 261 6.57 -7.95 -0.75
C VAL A 261 5.58 -7.18 -1.62
N PHE A 262 6.05 -6.15 -2.34
CA PHE A 262 5.21 -5.24 -3.12
C PHE A 262 4.21 -5.94 -4.07
N PRO A 263 4.61 -6.91 -4.91
CA PRO A 263 3.69 -7.54 -5.85
C PRO A 263 2.47 -8.16 -5.14
N TYR A 264 2.73 -8.86 -4.04
CA TYR A 264 1.69 -9.51 -3.25
C TYR A 264 0.78 -8.47 -2.58
N VAL A 265 1.37 -7.41 -1.99
CA VAL A 265 0.60 -6.30 -1.40
C VAL A 265 -0.35 -5.70 -2.45
N MET A 266 0.13 -5.43 -3.66
CA MET A 266 -0.68 -4.82 -4.71
C MET A 266 -1.78 -5.75 -5.24
N ILE A 267 -1.49 -7.04 -5.41
CA ILE A 267 -2.47 -8.06 -5.80
C ILE A 267 -3.63 -8.09 -4.79
N PHE A 268 -3.32 -8.30 -3.51
CA PHE A 268 -4.35 -8.46 -2.48
C PHE A 268 -5.07 -7.13 -2.17
N ALA A 269 -4.36 -6.00 -2.15
CA ALA A 269 -4.98 -4.69 -1.94
C ALA A 269 -5.97 -4.35 -3.06
N SER A 270 -5.69 -4.74 -4.31
CA SER A 270 -6.57 -4.47 -5.46
C SER A 270 -7.93 -5.19 -5.39
N LEU A 271 -8.08 -6.20 -4.51
CA LEU A 271 -9.38 -6.82 -4.26
C LEU A 271 -10.40 -5.83 -3.69
N ILE A 272 -9.97 -4.71 -3.08
CA ILE A 272 -10.85 -3.64 -2.59
C ILE A 272 -11.78 -3.06 -3.67
N PHE A 273 -11.44 -3.22 -4.95
CA PHE A 273 -12.27 -2.79 -6.07
C PHE A 273 -13.44 -3.75 -6.37
N PHE A 274 -13.44 -4.98 -5.86
CA PHE A 274 -14.53 -5.94 -6.06
C PHE A 274 -15.81 -5.55 -5.31
N SER A 275 -16.95 -6.08 -5.75
CA SER A 275 -18.26 -5.70 -5.18
C SER A 275 -18.43 -6.20 -3.74
N GLY A 276 -19.28 -5.54 -2.96
CA GLY A 276 -19.66 -6.01 -1.63
C GLY A 276 -20.16 -7.46 -1.62
N GLN A 277 -21.00 -7.84 -2.59
CA GLN A 277 -21.51 -9.21 -2.75
C GLN A 277 -20.40 -10.25 -2.95
N TRP A 278 -19.35 -9.91 -3.69
CA TRP A 278 -18.21 -10.81 -3.88
C TRP A 278 -17.48 -11.05 -2.56
N HIS A 279 -17.25 -9.98 -1.80
CA HIS A 279 -16.61 -10.05 -0.48
C HIS A 279 -17.49 -10.78 0.54
N GLU A 280 -18.80 -10.57 0.53
CA GLU A 280 -19.74 -11.30 1.40
C GLU A 280 -19.70 -12.81 1.15
N ARG A 281 -19.66 -13.24 -0.11
CA ARG A 281 -19.49 -14.66 -0.47
C ARG A 281 -18.16 -15.22 0.02
N LEU A 282 -17.08 -14.46 -0.12
CA LEU A 282 -15.76 -14.87 0.38
C LEU A 282 -15.77 -15.04 1.92
N LEU A 283 -16.33 -14.08 2.65
CA LEU A 283 -16.46 -14.15 4.11
C LEU A 283 -17.39 -15.29 4.56
N ALA A 284 -18.49 -15.55 3.84
CA ALA A 284 -19.37 -16.67 4.14
C ALA A 284 -18.65 -18.02 4.00
N GLY A 285 -17.82 -18.16 2.96
CA GLY A 285 -16.93 -19.31 2.80
C GLY A 285 -15.99 -19.48 3.99
N LEU A 286 -15.26 -18.42 4.38
CA LEU A 286 -14.36 -18.45 5.54
C LEU A 286 -15.09 -18.75 6.85
N GLY A 287 -16.26 -18.15 7.06
CA GLY A 287 -17.09 -18.36 8.25
C GLY A 287 -17.63 -19.77 8.38
N ALA A 288 -17.92 -20.46 7.27
CA ALA A 288 -18.35 -21.85 7.26
C ALA A 288 -17.23 -22.80 7.75
N TRP A 289 -15.97 -22.49 7.48
CA TRP A 289 -14.81 -23.23 8.00
C TRP A 289 -14.55 -22.97 9.49
N LEU A 290 -14.94 -21.79 9.99
CA LEU A 290 -14.82 -21.39 11.39
C LEU A 290 -16.10 -21.71 12.21
N ALA A 291 -17.04 -22.45 11.62
CA ALA A 291 -18.43 -22.57 12.08
C ALA A 291 -18.73 -23.34 13.37
N PRO A 292 -17.84 -24.09 14.05
CA PRO A 292 -18.15 -24.53 15.40
C PRO A 292 -18.41 -23.37 16.38
N MET A 293 -18.06 -22.13 16.00
CA MET A 293 -18.16 -20.93 16.85
C MET A 293 -19.28 -19.94 16.43
N ALA A 294 -19.97 -20.17 15.30
CA ALA A 294 -20.86 -19.18 14.68
C ALA A 294 -22.37 -19.40 14.91
N ARG A 295 -22.78 -20.47 15.60
CA ARG A 295 -24.21 -20.83 15.78
C ARG A 295 -24.97 -20.00 16.82
N SER A 296 -24.38 -18.98 17.44
CA SER A 296 -25.07 -18.13 18.44
C SER A 296 -25.40 -16.70 18.01
N LEU A 297 -25.12 -16.26 16.78
CA LEU A 297 -25.37 -14.87 16.36
C LEU A 297 -26.76 -14.64 15.73
N GLY A 298 -27.76 -15.38 16.24
CA GLY A 298 -29.15 -14.98 16.11
C GLY A 298 -29.47 -13.87 17.12
N ALA A 299 -30.25 -12.89 16.67
CA ALA A 299 -30.95 -11.88 17.47
C ALA A 299 -30.16 -10.64 17.95
N SER A 300 -30.23 -9.60 17.10
CA SER A 300 -30.36 -8.16 17.41
C SER A 300 -29.44 -7.30 16.54
N SER A 301 -29.66 -7.28 15.22
CA SER A 301 -29.05 -6.28 14.36
C SER A 301 -29.76 -4.93 14.58
N ARG A 302 -29.31 -4.14 15.57
CA ARG A 302 -29.52 -2.69 15.47
C ARG A 302 -28.73 -2.22 14.25
N SER A 303 -29.43 -2.05 13.13
CA SER A 303 -28.90 -1.46 11.90
C SER A 303 -28.41 -0.06 12.25
N THR A 304 -27.10 0.08 12.41
CA THR A 304 -26.47 1.39 12.57
C THR A 304 -25.78 1.74 11.27
N SER A 305 -26.21 2.83 10.66
CA SER A 305 -25.50 3.49 9.57
C SER A 305 -24.42 4.38 10.19
N LEU A 306 -23.17 4.21 9.78
CA LEU A 306 -22.11 5.11 10.22
C LEU A 306 -22.13 6.37 9.35
N ARG A 307 -22.55 7.50 9.92
CA ARG A 307 -22.34 8.81 9.28
C ARG A 307 -20.92 9.27 9.58
N GLY A 308 -20.15 9.60 8.55
CA GLY A 308 -18.83 10.21 8.74
C GLY A 308 -18.99 11.56 9.44
N SER A 309 -18.19 11.84 10.46
CA SER A 309 -18.14 13.18 11.05
C SER A 309 -17.51 14.15 10.05
N THR A 310 -17.97 15.40 10.05
CA THR A 310 -17.39 16.46 9.19
C THR A 310 -15.88 16.58 9.41
N GLY A 311 -15.43 16.49 10.67
CA GLY A 311 -14.00 16.52 11.01
C GLY A 311 -13.20 15.39 10.37
N LEU A 312 -13.74 14.16 10.33
CA LEU A 312 -13.07 13.04 9.67
C LEU A 312 -12.97 13.24 8.16
N LEU A 313 -14.03 13.76 7.52
CA LEU A 313 -13.99 14.05 6.08
C LEU A 313 -12.98 15.15 5.75
N ILE A 314 -12.84 16.17 6.61
CA ILE A 314 -11.81 17.21 6.48
C ILE A 314 -10.42 16.59 6.61
N LEU A 315 -10.19 15.74 7.63
CA LEU A 315 -8.91 15.04 7.82
C LEU A 315 -8.54 14.20 6.59
N LEU A 316 -9.47 13.42 6.06
CA LEU A 316 -9.26 12.64 4.84
C LEU A 316 -9.01 13.54 3.62
N GLY A 317 -9.71 14.67 3.52
CA GLY A 317 -9.47 15.68 2.50
C GLY A 317 -8.04 16.21 2.53
N ILE A 318 -7.56 16.61 3.71
CA ILE A 318 -6.17 17.06 3.92
C ILE A 318 -5.18 15.94 3.54
N HIS A 319 -5.43 14.71 4.01
CA HIS A 319 -4.61 13.55 3.66
C HIS A 319 -4.48 13.40 2.13
N PHE A 320 -5.59 13.39 1.39
CA PHE A 320 -5.52 13.21 -0.06
C PHE A 320 -4.95 14.42 -0.81
N VAL A 321 -5.13 15.64 -0.31
CA VAL A 321 -4.41 16.81 -0.85
C VAL A 321 -2.91 16.63 -0.70
N ILE A 322 -2.43 16.20 0.48
CA ILE A 322 -1.02 15.88 0.68
C ILE A 322 -0.57 14.76 -0.26
N GLN A 323 -1.35 13.69 -0.42
CA GLN A 323 -1.02 12.57 -1.30
C GLN A 323 -1.01 12.92 -2.79
N LEU A 324 -1.71 13.98 -3.21
CA LEU A 324 -1.64 14.55 -4.56
C LEU A 324 -0.43 15.47 -4.72
N ALA A 325 -0.13 16.29 -3.70
CA ALA A 325 0.96 17.25 -3.74
C ALA A 325 2.35 16.59 -3.60
N MET A 326 2.47 15.60 -2.71
CA MET A 326 3.76 14.97 -2.37
C MET A 326 4.48 14.38 -3.59
N PRO A 327 3.81 13.67 -4.51
CA PRO A 327 4.46 13.16 -5.72
C PRO A 327 4.85 14.23 -6.73
N LEU A 328 4.21 15.41 -6.69
CA LEU A 328 4.46 16.52 -7.61
C LEU A 328 5.50 17.52 -7.08
N ARG A 329 5.88 17.42 -5.80
CA ARG A 329 6.81 18.37 -5.16
C ARG A 329 8.18 18.46 -5.83
N TYR A 330 8.58 17.46 -6.62
CA TYR A 330 9.82 17.51 -7.39
C TYR A 330 9.87 18.71 -8.35
N LEU A 331 8.71 19.21 -8.82
CA LEU A 331 8.60 20.36 -9.70
C LEU A 331 9.11 21.67 -9.07
N ALA A 332 9.22 21.72 -7.74
CA ALA A 332 9.73 22.88 -7.01
C ALA A 332 11.26 22.92 -6.95
N TYR A 333 11.96 21.86 -7.37
CA TYR A 333 13.42 21.77 -7.35
C TYR A 333 13.98 21.88 -8.77
N PRO A 334 14.96 22.76 -9.02
CA PRO A 334 15.58 22.86 -10.34
C PRO A 334 16.54 21.70 -10.60
N GLY A 335 16.78 21.41 -11.88
CA GLY A 335 17.71 20.36 -12.31
C GLY A 335 17.03 19.01 -12.55
N ASN A 336 17.84 17.98 -12.79
CA ASN A 336 17.34 16.65 -13.09
C ASN A 336 17.19 15.83 -11.79
N LEU A 337 15.94 15.45 -11.51
CA LEU A 337 15.54 14.69 -10.33
C LEU A 337 16.37 13.43 -10.08
N PHE A 338 16.77 12.72 -11.13
CA PHE A 338 17.53 11.46 -11.00
C PHE A 338 18.95 11.69 -10.47
N TRP A 339 19.47 12.92 -10.56
CA TRP A 339 20.76 13.31 -10.01
C TRP A 339 20.68 13.75 -8.56
N HIS A 340 19.84 14.75 -8.25
CA HIS A 340 19.79 15.35 -6.90
C HIS A 340 18.78 14.70 -5.95
N GLU A 341 17.84 13.90 -6.45
CA GLU A 341 16.80 13.15 -5.70
C GLU A 341 15.86 13.97 -4.80
N GLN A 342 15.90 15.30 -4.88
CA GLN A 342 15.00 16.16 -4.12
C GLN A 342 13.58 15.98 -4.64
N GLY A 343 12.69 15.47 -3.79
CA GLY A 343 11.33 15.11 -4.20
C GLY A 343 11.16 13.66 -4.67
N TYR A 344 12.22 12.84 -4.74
CA TYR A 344 12.14 11.48 -5.30
C TYR A 344 11.44 10.49 -4.36
N ARG A 345 11.83 10.42 -3.07
CA ARG A 345 11.16 9.54 -2.09
C ARG A 345 9.71 10.00 -1.88
N PHE A 346 8.82 9.11 -1.45
CA PHE A 346 7.39 9.42 -1.22
C PHE A 346 6.64 9.97 -2.45
N SER A 347 7.10 9.65 -3.67
CA SER A 347 6.50 10.14 -4.93
C SER A 347 6.05 9.02 -5.89
N TRP A 348 5.93 7.79 -5.38
CA TRP A 348 5.49 6.61 -6.15
C TRP A 348 6.41 6.26 -7.35
N ARG A 349 7.64 6.77 -7.32
CA ARG A 349 8.69 6.49 -8.30
C ARG A 349 9.31 5.13 -8.03
N VAL A 350 8.76 4.11 -8.67
CA VAL A 350 9.18 2.71 -8.53
C VAL A 350 9.96 2.29 -9.77
N MET A 351 11.15 1.71 -9.54
CA MET A 351 11.95 1.06 -10.58
C MET A 351 12.36 1.98 -11.74
N LEU A 352 12.69 3.25 -11.48
CA LEU A 352 13.06 4.24 -12.53
C LEU A 352 14.57 4.48 -12.68
N MET A 353 15.37 4.02 -11.74
CA MET A 353 16.82 4.28 -11.74
C MET A 353 17.54 3.17 -10.98
N GLU A 354 18.80 2.96 -11.34
CA GLU A 354 19.77 2.18 -10.58
C GLU A 354 20.99 3.07 -10.34
N LYS A 355 21.58 2.98 -9.14
CA LYS A 355 22.84 3.64 -8.81
C LYS A 355 23.73 2.58 -8.16
N ALA A 356 24.92 2.40 -8.73
CA ALA A 356 25.99 1.60 -8.16
C ALA A 356 27.22 2.49 -7.96
N GLY A 357 27.93 2.27 -6.86
CA GLY A 357 29.19 2.96 -6.56
C GLY A 357 30.17 2.00 -5.93
N SER A 358 31.44 2.11 -6.30
CA SER A 358 32.56 1.38 -5.69
C SER A 358 33.56 2.38 -5.13
N SER A 359 34.16 2.04 -3.99
CA SER A 359 35.26 2.79 -3.38
C SER A 359 36.36 1.81 -3.00
N GLU A 360 37.57 2.05 -3.48
CA GLU A 360 38.76 1.28 -3.13
C GLU A 360 39.64 2.13 -2.20
N PHE A 361 40.05 1.56 -1.06
CA PHE A 361 40.92 2.21 -0.10
C PHE A 361 42.28 1.53 -0.10
N TRP A 362 43.34 2.29 -0.35
CA TRP A 362 44.72 1.82 -0.30
C TRP A 362 45.34 2.24 1.03
N CYS A 363 45.83 1.28 1.82
CA CYS A 363 46.61 1.55 3.01
C CYS A 363 48.06 1.16 2.74
N TRP A 364 48.97 2.14 2.76
CA TRP A 364 50.40 1.88 2.70
C TRP A 364 50.88 1.67 4.14
N MET A 365 51.34 0.45 4.46
CA MET A 365 52.10 0.22 5.68
C MET A 365 53.49 0.84 5.49
N LEU A 366 53.80 1.86 6.31
CA LEU A 366 55.14 2.43 6.44
C LEU A 366 56.00 1.60 7.37
#